data_AF-A0A834TL85-F1
#
_entry.id   AF-A0A834TL85-F1
#
_cell.length_a   1.000
_cell.length_b   1.000
_cell.length_c   1.000
_cell.angle_alpha   90.00
_cell.angle_beta   90.00
_cell.angle_gamma   90.00
#
_symmetry.space_group_name_H-M   'P 1'
#
loop_
_entity.id
_entity.type
_entity.pdbx_description
1 polymer ?
#
loop_
_entity_poly.entity_id
_entity_poly.type
_entity_poly.pdbx_seq_one_letter_code
_entity_poly.pdbx_strand_id
1 'polypeptide(L)'
;MNLHDSKDLLKMPDFKGLPNLERLDLEGCTGLSQLDPSIAILTKLKFLNLRNCTSLISIPNILFDQSSIETLNLAGCSKLVEYLKFDPLRSSLEEAGNEVVITQHSGDERAMLNA
;
A
#
# COMPACT_ATOMS: atom_id res chain seq x y z
N MET A 1 10.25 -8.67 -3.86
CA MET A 1 9.33 -9.80 -4.10
C MET A 1 8.25 -9.30 -5.02
N ASN A 2 7.91 -10.05 -6.08
CA ASN A 2 6.90 -9.66 -7.06
C ASN A 2 5.77 -10.70 -7.04
N LEU A 3 4.54 -10.23 -6.79
CA LEU A 3 3.30 -11.02 -6.80
C LEU A 3 2.24 -10.39 -7.72
N HIS A 4 2.68 -9.62 -8.71
CA HIS A 4 1.86 -8.92 -9.67
C HIS A 4 0.72 -9.77 -10.26
N ASP A 5 -0.46 -9.17 -10.40
CA ASP A 5 -1.68 -9.75 -10.98
C ASP A 5 -2.16 -11.05 -10.33
N SER A 6 -1.72 -11.33 -9.09
CA SER A 6 -2.18 -12.50 -8.36
C SER A 6 -3.62 -12.32 -7.89
N LYS A 7 -4.55 -12.91 -8.65
CA LYS A 7 -5.99 -12.93 -8.34
C LYS A 7 -6.34 -13.83 -7.16
N ASP A 8 -5.47 -14.80 -6.86
CA ASP A 8 -5.62 -15.74 -5.76
C ASP A 8 -4.99 -15.25 -4.46
N LEU A 9 -4.38 -14.05 -4.46
CA LEU A 9 -3.82 -13.43 -3.25
C LEU A 9 -4.94 -12.89 -2.35
N LEU A 10 -5.74 -13.81 -1.82
CA LEU A 10 -6.75 -13.56 -0.78
C LEU A 10 -6.12 -13.38 0.60
N LYS A 11 -4.88 -13.87 0.76
CA LYS A 11 -4.10 -13.80 2.00
C LYS A 11 -2.69 -13.36 1.69
N MET A 12 -2.11 -12.57 2.61
CA MET A 12 -0.72 -12.14 2.51
C MET A 12 0.23 -13.34 2.62
N PRO A 13 1.36 -13.35 1.87
CA PRO A 13 2.42 -14.33 2.05
C PRO A 13 3.04 -14.24 3.45
N ASP A 14 3.65 -15.33 3.91
CA ASP A 14 4.50 -15.27 5.11
C ASP A 14 5.84 -14.60 4.78
N PHE A 15 6.13 -13.49 5.45
CA PHE A 15 7.35 -12.70 5.26
C PHE A 15 8.47 -13.02 6.26
N LYS A 16 8.29 -13.96 7.19
CA LYS A 16 9.29 -14.28 8.24
C LYS A 16 10.67 -14.64 7.70
N GLY A 17 10.74 -15.20 6.49
CA GLY A 17 12.01 -15.54 5.81
C GLY A 17 12.68 -14.39 5.05
N LEU A 18 12.09 -13.18 5.05
CA LEU A 18 12.49 -12.07 4.20
C LEU A 18 12.84 -10.79 5.01
N PRO A 19 13.69 -10.87 6.06
CA PRO A 19 13.96 -9.74 6.97
C PRO A 19 14.67 -8.54 6.30
N ASN A 20 15.22 -8.73 5.09
CA ASN A 20 15.91 -7.69 4.32
C ASN A 20 15.13 -7.25 3.08
N LEU A 21 13.84 -7.56 2.99
CA LEU A 21 13.05 -7.18 1.83
C LEU A 21 12.84 -5.66 1.78
N GLU A 22 13.40 -5.02 0.76
CA GLU A 22 13.26 -3.57 0.56
C GLU A 22 12.15 -3.20 -0.42
N ARG A 23 11.73 -4.13 -1.29
CA ARG A 23 10.73 -3.88 -2.34
C ARG A 23 9.71 -5.01 -2.42
N LEU A 24 8.44 -4.65 -2.32
CA LEU A 24 7.29 -5.53 -2.47
C LEU A 24 6.35 -4.98 -3.54
N ASP A 25 6.10 -5.77 -4.58
CA ASP A 25 5.20 -5.43 -5.67
C ASP A 25 3.97 -6.35 -5.66
N LEU A 26 2.81 -5.76 -5.42
CA LEU A 26 1.49 -6.37 -5.37
C LEU A 26 0.55 -5.75 -6.42
N GLU A 27 1.06 -5.04 -7.42
CA GLU A 27 0.23 -4.39 -8.45
C GLU A 27 -0.76 -5.39 -9.08
N GLY A 28 -2.02 -4.98 -9.20
CA GLY A 28 -3.06 -5.76 -9.86
C GLY A 28 -3.58 -6.94 -9.03
N CYS A 29 -3.24 -7.05 -7.74
CA CYS A 29 -3.82 -8.06 -6.86
C CYS A 29 -5.26 -7.72 -6.49
N THR A 30 -6.19 -7.88 -7.44
CA THR A 30 -7.60 -7.49 -7.29
C THR A 30 -8.39 -8.34 -6.29
N GLY A 31 -7.84 -9.49 -5.86
CA GLY A 31 -8.40 -10.32 -4.80
C GLY A 31 -8.02 -9.85 -3.39
N LEU A 32 -6.99 -9.00 -3.28
CA LEU A 32 -6.47 -8.51 -2.01
C LEU A 32 -7.39 -7.43 -1.46
N SER A 33 -8.11 -7.74 -0.38
CA SER A 33 -9.04 -6.81 0.26
C SER A 33 -8.42 -6.05 1.43
N GLN A 34 -7.43 -6.63 2.11
CA GLN A 34 -6.78 -6.05 3.28
C GLN A 34 -5.31 -6.49 3.33
N LEU A 35 -4.43 -5.62 3.83
CA LEU A 35 -3.08 -6.04 4.20
C LEU A 35 -3.07 -6.56 5.63
N ASP A 36 -2.43 -7.71 5.83
CA ASP A 36 -2.23 -8.30 7.15
C ASP A 36 -1.18 -7.50 7.95
N PRO A 37 -1.38 -7.26 9.27
CA PRO A 37 -0.40 -6.55 10.10
C PRO A 37 1.01 -7.15 10.12
N SER A 38 1.16 -8.44 9.77
CA SER A 38 2.46 -9.10 9.62
C SER A 38 3.38 -8.43 8.61
N ILE A 39 2.88 -7.58 7.71
CA ILE A 39 3.71 -6.75 6.83
C ILE A 39 4.72 -5.89 7.61
N ALA A 40 4.40 -5.52 8.87
CA ALA A 40 5.30 -4.76 9.74
C ALA A 40 6.58 -5.50 10.12
N ILE A 41 6.67 -6.82 9.91
CA ILE A 41 7.93 -7.56 10.07
C ILE A 41 9.00 -7.12 9.06
N LEU A 42 8.58 -6.52 7.94
CA LEU A 42 9.44 -6.01 6.89
C LEU A 42 9.97 -4.61 7.26
N THR A 43 10.74 -4.51 8.33
CA THR A 43 11.25 -3.23 8.86
C THR A 43 12.16 -2.48 7.88
N LYS A 44 12.73 -3.18 6.89
CA LYS A 44 13.55 -2.60 5.81
C LYS A 44 12.78 -2.30 4.52
N LEU A 45 11.46 -2.50 4.50
CA LEU A 45 10.65 -2.25 3.31
C LEU A 45 10.63 -0.75 2.99
N LYS A 46 11.16 -0.40 1.82
CA LYS A 46 11.22 0.98 1.31
C LYS A 46 10.17 1.25 0.25
N PHE A 47 9.80 0.24 -0.54
CA PHE A 47 8.88 0.38 -1.66
C PHE A 47 7.75 -0.66 -1.58
N LEU A 48 6.51 -0.18 -1.58
CA LEU A 48 5.31 -1.01 -1.67
C LEU A 48 4.43 -0.53 -2.83
N ASN A 49 4.25 -1.39 -3.83
CA ASN A 49 3.34 -1.13 -4.95
C ASN A 49 2.03 -1.90 -4.77
N LEU A 50 0.92 -1.18 -4.61
CA LEU A 50 -0.44 -1.72 -4.53
C LEU A 50 -1.30 -1.23 -5.69
N ARG A 51 -0.67 -0.71 -6.75
CA ARG A 51 -1.40 -0.15 -7.90
C ARG A 51 -2.45 -1.12 -8.41
N ASN A 52 -3.64 -0.62 -8.74
CA ASN A 52 -4.76 -1.40 -9.27
C ASN A 52 -5.25 -2.54 -8.35
N CYS A 53 -4.94 -2.53 -7.04
CA CYS A 53 -5.59 -3.40 -6.06
C CYS A 53 -7.02 -2.92 -5.76
N THR A 54 -7.93 -3.09 -6.71
CA THR A 54 -9.28 -2.49 -6.68
C THR A 54 -10.20 -3.00 -5.57
N SER A 55 -9.88 -4.13 -4.94
CA SER A 55 -10.64 -4.66 -3.80
C SER A 55 -10.11 -4.22 -2.45
N LEU A 56 -8.93 -3.58 -2.40
CA LEU A 56 -8.29 -3.16 -1.17
C LEU A 56 -9.14 -2.11 -0.46
N ILE A 57 -9.44 -2.33 0.82
CA ILE A 57 -10.23 -1.42 1.66
C ILE A 57 -9.47 -0.94 2.90
N SER A 58 -8.36 -1.59 3.27
CA SER A 58 -7.62 -1.25 4.48
C SER A 58 -6.12 -1.59 4.36
N ILE A 59 -5.31 -0.73 4.98
CA ILE A 59 -3.87 -0.88 5.20
C ILE A 59 -3.64 -0.69 6.71
N PRO A 60 -2.89 -1.56 7.38
CA PRO A 60 -2.74 -1.50 8.83
C PRO A 60 -1.82 -0.31 9.22
N ASN A 61 -2.25 0.52 10.17
CA ASN A 61 -1.53 1.74 10.58
C ASN A 61 -0.09 1.46 11.01
N ILE A 62 0.16 0.30 11.61
CA ILE A 62 1.49 -0.16 12.04
C ILE A 62 2.51 -0.18 10.88
N LEU A 63 2.05 -0.25 9.63
CA LEU A 63 2.91 -0.10 8.46
C LEU A 63 3.63 1.26 8.48
N PHE A 64 2.93 2.34 8.82
CA PHE A 64 3.48 3.69 8.88
C PHE A 64 4.33 3.92 10.14
N ASP A 65 4.01 3.21 11.23
CA ASP A 65 4.76 3.34 12.50
C ASP A 65 6.07 2.55 12.53
N GLN A 66 6.17 1.44 11.78
CA GLN A 66 7.26 0.45 11.94
C GLN A 66 8.08 0.20 10.68
N SER A 67 7.61 0.64 9.50
CA SER A 67 8.36 0.44 8.26
C SER A 67 9.24 1.64 7.91
N SER A 68 10.24 1.38 7.07
CA SER A 68 11.06 2.41 6.44
C SER A 68 10.53 2.77 5.05
N ILE A 69 9.21 2.70 4.84
CA ILE A 69 8.59 2.90 3.52
C ILE A 69 8.85 4.32 3.03
N GLU A 70 9.62 4.44 1.96
CA GLU A 70 9.92 5.66 1.22
C GLU A 70 8.90 5.92 0.09
N THR A 71 8.28 4.86 -0.43
CA THR A 71 7.31 4.94 -1.53
C THR A 71 6.16 3.97 -1.33
N LEU A 72 4.94 4.52 -1.36
CA LEU A 72 3.70 3.76 -1.33
C LEU A 72 2.84 4.14 -2.54
N ASN A 73 2.63 3.20 -3.46
CA ASN A 73 1.81 3.42 -4.64
C ASN A 73 0.41 2.85 -4.46
N LEU A 74 -0.60 3.73 -4.35
CA LEU A 74 -2.02 3.39 -4.19
C LEU A 74 -2.84 3.72 -5.43
N ALA A 75 -2.19 3.98 -6.57
CA ALA A 75 -2.83 4.29 -7.84
C ALA A 75 -3.93 3.29 -8.19
N GLY A 76 -5.14 3.74 -8.48
CA GLY A 76 -6.22 2.84 -8.90
C GLY A 76 -6.81 1.94 -7.78
N CYS A 77 -6.45 2.13 -6.51
CA CYS A 77 -7.10 1.49 -5.37
C CYS A 77 -8.46 2.16 -5.05
N SER A 78 -9.43 2.02 -5.95
CA SER A 78 -10.70 2.76 -5.91
C SER A 78 -11.50 2.58 -4.62
N LYS A 79 -11.62 1.36 -4.11
CA LYS A 79 -12.32 1.10 -2.85
C LYS A 79 -11.59 1.70 -1.65
N LEU A 80 -10.26 1.57 -1.57
CA LEU A 80 -9.49 2.17 -0.48
C LEU A 80 -9.73 3.68 -0.40
N VAL A 81 -9.70 4.38 -1.54
CA VAL A 81 -9.99 5.82 -1.60
C VAL A 81 -11.41 6.13 -1.15
N GLU A 82 -12.40 5.29 -1.47
CA GLU A 82 -13.77 5.44 -0.98
C GLU A 82 -13.86 5.29 0.55
N TYR A 83 -13.18 4.31 1.13
CA TYR A 83 -13.11 4.10 2.57
C TYR A 83 -12.40 5.25 3.30
N LEU A 84 -11.27 5.72 2.77
CA LEU A 84 -10.48 6.81 3.35
C LEU A 84 -11.20 8.17 3.38
N LYS A 85 -12.27 8.35 2.59
CA LYS A 85 -13.11 9.57 2.67
C LYS A 85 -13.83 9.70 4.01
N PHE A 86 -14.01 8.60 4.73
CA PHE A 86 -14.75 8.53 5.99
C PHE A 86 -13.85 8.07 7.16
N ASP A 87 -12.56 7.83 6.93
CA ASP A 87 -11.67 7.15 7.87
C ASP A 87 -10.56 8.08 8.42
N PRO A 88 -10.32 8.10 9.75
CA PRO A 88 -9.17 8.77 10.36
C PRO A 88 -7.78 8.30 9.88
N LEU A 89 -7.69 7.15 9.20
CA LEU A 89 -6.48 6.68 8.49
C LEU A 89 -5.90 7.69 7.50
N ARG A 90 -6.73 8.64 7.03
CA ARG A 90 -6.28 9.73 6.15
C ARG A 90 -5.15 10.54 6.79
N SER A 91 -5.23 10.84 8.09
CA SER A 91 -4.20 11.61 8.79
C SER A 91 -2.87 10.85 8.85
N SER A 92 -2.90 9.53 9.04
CA SER A 92 -1.69 8.68 9.02
C SER A 92 -1.02 8.63 7.64
N LEU A 93 -1.80 8.67 6.56
CA LEU A 93 -1.25 8.75 5.19
C LEU A 93 -0.65 10.13 4.88
N GLU A 94 -1.23 11.20 5.41
CA GLU A 94 -0.73 12.58 5.27
C GLU A 94 0.54 12.80 6.13
N GLU A 95 0.61 12.22 7.33
CA GLU A 95 1.77 12.30 8.24
C GLU A 95 2.96 11.45 7.79
N ALA A 96 2.74 10.44 6.93
CA ALA A 96 3.78 9.50 6.53
C ALA A 96 4.97 10.13 5.78
N GLY A 97 4.93 11.42 5.39
CA GLY A 97 6.10 12.25 5.02
C GLY A 97 6.94 11.81 3.82
N ASN A 98 6.67 10.63 3.30
CA ASN A 98 7.33 9.97 2.19
C ASN A 98 6.40 9.97 0.98
N GLU A 99 6.90 9.76 -0.22
CA GLU A 99 6.19 9.98 -1.48
C GLU A 99 5.00 8.98 -1.62
N VAL A 100 3.87 9.28 -0.95
CA VAL A 100 2.62 8.55 -1.10
C VAL A 100 1.99 9.02 -2.39
N VAL A 101 2.27 8.29 -3.48
CA VAL A 101 1.68 8.56 -4.78
C VAL A 101 0.26 8.00 -4.77
N ILE A 102 -0.69 8.83 -4.29
CA ILE A 102 -2.12 8.57 -4.43
C ILE A 102 -2.57 9.14 -5.78
N THR A 103 -2.24 8.47 -6.89
CA THR A 103 -2.77 8.93 -8.19
C THR A 103 -4.22 8.47 -8.32
N GLN A 104 -5.16 9.40 -8.19
CA GLN A 104 -6.51 9.23 -8.68
C GLN A 104 -6.48 9.32 -10.21
N HIS A 105 -6.88 8.24 -10.89
CA HIS A 105 -6.98 8.25 -12.34
C HIS A 105 -8.19 9.11 -12.76
N SER A 106 -7.93 10.34 -13.16
CA SER A 106 -8.53 10.90 -14.38
C SER A 106 -7.55 11.89 -15.02
N GLY A 107 -6.48 11.36 -15.60
CA GLY A 107 -5.80 12.03 -16.72
C GLY A 107 -4.90 13.24 -16.44
N ASP A 108 -4.34 13.44 -15.25
CA ASP A 108 -3.32 14.48 -15.05
C ASP A 108 -2.10 13.99 -14.26
N GLU A 109 -0.93 14.43 -14.73
CA GLU A 109 0.37 14.28 -14.09
C GLU A 109 0.35 14.86 -12.66
N ARG A 110 0.94 14.11 -11.71
CA ARG A 110 1.41 14.61 -10.41
C ARG A 110 0.33 15.21 -9.48
N ALA A 111 -0.50 14.35 -8.91
CA ALA A 111 -1.00 14.60 -7.56
C ALA A 111 0.05 14.14 -6.54
N MET A 112 1.15 14.91 -6.42
CA MET A 112 1.95 14.90 -5.20
C MET A 112 1.17 15.70 -4.17
N LEU A 113 0.65 15.05 -3.13
CA LEU A 113 0.18 15.73 -1.94
C LEU A 113 1.41 16.32 -1.25
N ASN A 114 1.81 17.53 -1.67
CA ASN A 114 2.74 18.35 -0.91
C ASN A 114 1.93 19.07 0.18
N ALA A 115 2.28 18.74 1.44
CA ALA A 115 2.14 19.51 2.68
C ALA A 115 0.82 20.25 2.96
#